data_AF-A0A497LSW9-F1
#
_entry.id   AF-A0A497LSW9-F1
#
_cell.length_a   1.000
_cell.length_b   1.000
_cell.length_c   1.000
_cell.angle_alpha   90.00
_cell.angle_beta   90.00
_cell.angle_gamma   90.00
#
_symmetry.space_group_name_H-M   'P 1'
#
loop_
_entity.id
_entity.type
_entity.pdbx_description
1 polymer ?
#
loop_
_entity_poly.entity_id
_entity_poly.type
_entity_poly.pdbx_seq_one_letter_code
_entity_poly.pdbx_strand_id
1 'polypeptide(L)'
;AKVELGGWGSDTPVRWEHKAFLLIEDRGLLVMPITMNNWRSPSQGYWQGAVVLKLSPRNIEVAGWITHMDDGRPPNPRWEVRRALYIGDYLYTISEGLVKVNRLTDLSEVAAVEIT
;
A
#
# COMPACT_ATOMS: atom_id res chain seq x y z
N ALA A 1 20.03 6.93 2.17
CA ALA A 1 19.26 5.87 2.87
C ALA A 1 18.79 4.83 1.85
N LYS A 2 18.48 3.61 2.29
CA LYS A 2 17.95 2.52 1.45
C LYS A 2 16.81 1.83 2.20
N VAL A 3 15.72 1.55 1.51
CA VAL A 3 14.64 0.67 1.97
C VAL A 3 14.53 -0.48 0.97
N GLU A 4 14.63 -1.72 1.44
CA GLU A 4 14.43 -2.92 0.63
C GLU A 4 13.08 -3.53 1.00
N LEU A 5 12.21 -3.67 0.01
CA LEU A 5 10.86 -4.24 0.17
C LEU A 5 10.72 -5.47 -0.72
N GLY A 6 10.21 -6.55 -0.15
CA GLY A 6 9.93 -7.79 -0.86
C GLY A 6 11.16 -8.64 -1.19
N GLY A 7 10.93 -9.65 -2.02
CA GLY A 7 11.91 -10.61 -2.52
C GLY A 7 11.52 -11.13 -3.91
N TRP A 8 12.12 -12.24 -4.34
CA TRP A 8 11.78 -12.84 -5.64
C TRP A 8 10.28 -13.17 -5.73
N GLY A 9 9.64 -12.73 -6.82
CA GLY A 9 8.19 -12.87 -7.02
C GLY A 9 7.34 -11.77 -6.38
N SER A 10 7.95 -10.74 -5.79
CA SER A 10 7.26 -9.50 -5.42
C SER A 10 7.07 -8.63 -6.67
N ASP A 11 5.97 -7.89 -6.71
CA ASP A 11 5.62 -7.03 -7.85
C ASP A 11 4.94 -5.73 -7.36
N THR A 12 4.71 -4.80 -8.27
CA THR A 12 3.98 -3.56 -7.98
C THR A 12 3.13 -3.15 -9.19
N PRO A 13 1.88 -2.72 -8.98
CA PRO A 13 1.06 -2.10 -10.03
C PRO A 13 1.75 -0.95 -10.78
N VAL A 14 2.72 -0.27 -10.14
CA VAL A 14 3.51 0.80 -10.75
C VAL A 14 4.24 0.33 -12.02
N ARG A 15 4.55 -0.97 -12.13
CA ARG A 15 5.26 -1.55 -13.28
C ARG A 15 4.46 -1.48 -14.59
N TRP A 16 3.12 -1.47 -14.53
CA TRP A 16 2.25 -1.37 -15.70
C TRP A 16 1.32 -0.15 -15.67
N GLU A 17 1.13 0.48 -14.52
CA GLU A 17 0.35 1.71 -14.34
C GLU A 17 1.17 2.70 -13.50
N HIS A 18 1.88 3.60 -14.18
CA HIS A 18 2.75 4.60 -13.54
C HIS A 18 1.99 5.55 -12.60
N LYS A 19 0.66 5.68 -12.76
CA LYS A 19 -0.21 6.47 -11.87
C LYS A 19 -0.79 5.66 -10.70
N ALA A 20 -0.22 4.49 -10.39
CA ALA A 20 -0.65 3.67 -9.26
C ALA A 20 -0.12 4.17 -7.92
N PHE A 21 1.09 4.76 -7.89
CA PHE A 21 1.64 5.38 -6.69
C PHE A 21 1.15 6.81 -6.51
N LEU A 22 1.22 7.31 -5.28
CA LEU A 22 0.88 8.67 -4.91
C LEU A 22 2.07 9.33 -4.23
N LEU A 23 2.51 10.48 -4.75
CA LEU A 23 3.45 11.38 -4.09
C LEU A 23 2.68 12.59 -3.54
N ILE A 24 2.82 12.84 -2.25
CA ILE A 24 2.28 14.01 -1.55
C ILE A 24 3.47 14.89 -1.16
N GLU A 25 3.89 15.76 -2.06
CA GLU A 25 5.17 16.49 -1.98
C GLU A 25 5.25 17.40 -0.75
N ASP A 26 4.19 18.15 -0.47
CA ASP A 26 4.08 19.08 0.66
C ASP A 26 4.13 18.38 2.02
N ARG A 27 3.76 17.09 2.07
CA ARG A 27 3.84 16.25 3.27
C ARG A 27 5.06 15.32 3.29
N GLY A 28 5.82 15.26 2.19
CA GLY A 28 6.94 14.34 2.04
C GLY A 28 6.52 12.88 2.16
N LEU A 29 5.37 12.48 1.60
CA LEU A 29 4.89 11.10 1.65
C LEU A 29 4.84 10.47 0.26
N LEU A 30 5.22 9.19 0.19
CA LEU A 30 5.07 8.35 -1.01
C LEU A 30 4.28 7.11 -0.63
N VAL A 31 3.14 6.89 -1.28
CA VAL A 31 2.32 5.69 -1.10
C VAL A 31 2.49 4.80 -2.33
N MET A 32 3.02 3.61 -2.12
CA MET A 32 3.34 2.67 -3.19
C MET A 32 2.56 1.36 -3.00
N PRO A 33 1.67 0.98 -3.93
CA PRO A 33 1.07 -0.33 -3.91
C PRO A 33 2.12 -1.40 -4.22
N ILE A 34 2.13 -2.48 -3.45
CA ILE A 34 3.09 -3.58 -3.59
C ILE A 34 2.44 -4.92 -3.25
N THR A 35 2.91 -5.96 -3.91
CA THR A 35 2.66 -7.35 -3.57
C THR A 35 3.99 -7.97 -3.18
N MET A 36 4.11 -8.41 -1.93
CA MET A 36 5.29 -9.05 -1.38
C MET A 36 5.08 -10.56 -1.36
N ASN A 37 6.05 -11.26 -1.93
CA ASN A 37 6.08 -12.72 -1.93
C ASN A 37 7.40 -13.19 -1.32
N ASN A 38 7.32 -14.17 -0.43
CA ASN A 38 8.49 -14.85 0.13
C ASN A 38 8.55 -16.28 -0.38
N TRP A 39 9.12 -16.47 -1.57
CA TRP A 39 9.22 -17.79 -2.18
C TRP A 39 10.04 -18.80 -1.35
N ARG A 40 10.99 -18.31 -0.54
CA ARG A 40 11.85 -19.15 0.32
C ARG A 40 11.11 -19.64 1.56
N SER A 41 10.02 -18.98 1.94
CA SER A 41 9.19 -19.38 3.06
C SER A 41 7.72 -19.11 2.70
N PRO A 42 7.08 -19.99 1.92
CA PRO A 42 5.70 -19.80 1.46
C PRO A 42 4.69 -19.66 2.61
N SER A 43 5.00 -20.24 3.76
CA SER A 43 4.24 -20.09 5.01
C SER A 43 4.38 -18.70 5.66
N GLN A 44 5.41 -17.92 5.31
CA GLN A 44 5.56 -16.52 5.71
C GLN A 44 4.78 -15.54 4.84
N GLY A 45 3.94 -16.05 3.94
CA GLY A 45 2.74 -15.37 3.52
C GLY A 45 2.95 -14.37 2.39
N TYR A 46 2.22 -14.61 1.31
CA TYR A 46 1.90 -13.56 0.36
C TYR A 46 1.24 -12.39 1.12
N TRP A 47 1.74 -11.18 0.89
CA TRP A 47 1.17 -9.95 1.42
C TRP A 47 0.94 -8.98 0.27
N GLN A 48 -0.15 -8.22 0.33
CA GLN A 48 -0.45 -7.17 -0.64
C GLN A 48 -1.08 -5.98 0.07
N GLY A 49 -0.84 -4.81 -0.49
CA GLY A 49 -1.32 -3.56 0.08
C GLY A 49 -0.57 -2.38 -0.48
N ALA A 50 -0.51 -1.31 0.31
CA ALA A 50 0.35 -0.16 0.05
C ALA A 50 1.29 0.09 1.22
N VAL A 51 2.55 0.34 0.90
CA VAL A 51 3.52 0.90 1.85
C VAL A 51 3.41 2.43 1.79
N VAL A 52 3.38 3.06 2.95
CA VAL A 52 3.50 4.52 3.09
C VAL A 52 4.92 4.81 3.52
N LEU A 53 5.66 5.53 2.68
CA LEU A 53 7.03 5.96 2.92
C LEU A 53 7.03 7.44 3.24
N LYS A 54 7.87 7.82 4.21
CA LYS A 54 8.19 9.20 4.51
C LYS A 54 9.54 9.56 3.89
N LEU A 55 9.54 10.65 3.15
CA LEU A 55 10.66 11.15 2.37
C LEU A 55 11.21 12.42 3.03
N SER A 56 12.53 12.49 3.12
CA SER A 56 13.27 13.72 3.40
C SER A 56 14.47 13.81 2.45
N PRO A 57 15.13 14.97 2.33
CA PRO A 57 16.27 15.13 1.41
C PRO A 57 17.42 14.12 1.61
N ARG A 58 17.51 13.48 2.78
CA ARG A 58 18.59 12.52 3.12
C ARG A 58 18.11 11.15 3.56
N ASN A 59 16.81 10.98 3.81
CA ASN A 59 16.26 9.75 4.39
C ASN A 59 14.97 9.30 3.69
N ILE A 60 14.77 8.00 3.65
CA ILE A 60 13.52 7.34 3.27
C ILE A 60 13.24 6.33 4.37
N GLU A 61 12.06 6.41 4.97
CA GLU A 61 11.64 5.54 6.05
C GLU A 61 10.22 5.03 5.83
N VAL A 62 9.91 3.84 6.36
CA VAL A 62 8.55 3.31 6.31
C VAL A 62 7.73 3.98 7.40
N ALA A 63 6.69 4.71 6.99
CA ALA A 63 5.72 5.32 7.89
C ALA A 63 4.63 4.31 8.31
N GLY A 64 4.27 3.38 7.43
CA GLY A 64 3.40 2.27 7.76
C GLY A 64 2.89 1.51 6.54
N TRP A 65 1.89 0.65 6.78
CA TRP A 65 1.39 -0.31 5.80
C TRP A 65 -0.13 -0.35 5.85
N ILE A 66 -0.78 -0.40 4.69
CA ILE A 66 -2.22 -0.51 4.55
C ILE A 66 -2.51 -1.74 3.69
N THR A 67 -3.34 -2.66 4.20
CA THR A 67 -3.74 -3.87 3.48
C THR A 67 -5.26 -3.94 3.35
N HIS A 68 -5.70 -4.62 2.29
CA HIS A 68 -7.11 -4.98 2.06
C HIS A 68 -7.32 -6.51 2.28
N MET A 69 -6.33 -7.21 2.84
CA MET A 69 -6.40 -8.65 3.19
C MET A 69 -6.85 -8.92 4.64
N ASP A 70 -7.27 -7.88 5.35
CA ASP A 70 -7.80 -7.99 6.70
C ASP A 70 -9.17 -8.69 6.74
N ASP A 71 -9.73 -8.87 7.93
CA ASP A 71 -11.02 -9.55 8.16
C ASP A 71 -11.09 -10.99 7.65
N GLY A 72 -9.95 -11.68 7.61
CA GLY A 72 -9.87 -13.07 7.14
C GLY A 72 -9.98 -13.22 5.61
N ARG A 73 -9.86 -12.13 4.85
CA ARG A 73 -9.84 -12.15 3.39
C ARG A 73 -8.63 -12.98 2.90
N PRO A 74 -8.82 -14.00 2.05
CA PRO A 74 -7.71 -14.76 1.52
C PRO A 74 -6.90 -13.95 0.51
N PRO A 75 -5.65 -14.34 0.22
CA PRO A 75 -4.89 -13.84 -0.92
C PRO A 75 -5.70 -13.89 -2.21
N ASN A 76 -6.10 -12.73 -2.73
CA ASN A 76 -6.92 -12.62 -3.95
C ASN A 76 -6.59 -11.31 -4.70
N PRO A 77 -6.40 -11.35 -6.03
CA PRO A 77 -6.20 -10.14 -6.85
C PRO A 77 -7.28 -9.06 -6.69
N ARG A 78 -8.50 -9.43 -6.30
CA ARG A 78 -9.60 -8.48 -6.02
C ARG A 78 -9.25 -7.49 -4.90
N TRP A 79 -8.44 -7.92 -3.94
CA TRP A 79 -8.03 -7.10 -2.80
C TRP A 79 -6.76 -6.31 -3.09
N GLU A 80 -6.07 -6.54 -4.22
CA GLU A 80 -4.80 -5.88 -4.50
C GLU A 80 -5.00 -4.38 -4.62
N VAL A 81 -4.32 -3.62 -3.76
CA VAL A 81 -4.33 -2.16 -3.86
C VAL A 81 -3.70 -1.79 -5.20
N ARG A 82 -4.44 -1.05 -6.02
CA ARG A 82 -4.03 -0.63 -7.37
C ARG A 82 -3.80 0.87 -7.48
N ARG A 83 -4.37 1.64 -6.56
CA ARG A 83 -4.27 3.10 -6.58
C ARG A 83 -4.37 3.65 -5.17
N ALA A 84 -3.61 4.71 -4.93
CA ALA A 84 -3.73 5.56 -3.76
C ALA A 84 -4.07 6.99 -4.20
N LEU A 85 -4.88 7.69 -3.41
CA LEU A 85 -5.15 9.13 -3.54
C LEU A 85 -5.41 9.71 -2.16
N TYR A 86 -5.32 11.03 -2.01
CA TYR A 86 -5.62 11.69 -0.74
C TYR A 86 -6.60 12.84 -0.95
N ILE A 87 -7.44 13.10 0.06
CA ILE A 87 -8.35 14.24 0.11
C ILE A 87 -8.31 14.80 1.53
N GLY A 88 -7.88 16.06 1.67
CA GLY A 88 -7.67 16.66 2.98
C GLY A 88 -6.64 15.88 3.80
N ASP A 89 -7.04 15.37 4.95
CA ASP A 89 -6.19 14.60 5.87
C ASP A 89 -6.40 13.07 5.78
N TYR A 90 -7.05 12.60 4.71
CA TYR A 90 -7.39 11.19 4.53
C TYR A 90 -6.68 10.60 3.31
N LEU A 91 -6.09 9.42 3.52
CA LEU A 91 -5.52 8.57 2.49
C LEU A 91 -6.54 7.51 2.09
N TYR A 92 -6.78 7.38 0.80
CA TYR A 92 -7.66 6.39 0.21
C TYR A 92 -6.82 5.38 -0.55
N THR A 93 -6.97 4.10 -0.23
CA THR A 93 -6.42 2.97 -0.99
C THR A 93 -7.55 2.22 -1.66
N ILE A 94 -7.35 1.88 -2.94
CA ILE A 94 -8.40 1.33 -3.80
C ILE A 94 -7.90 0.03 -4.41
N SER A 95 -8.66 -1.04 -4.21
CA SER A 95 -8.58 -2.30 -4.95
C SER A 95 -9.84 -2.52 -5.80
N GLU A 96 -9.97 -3.65 -6.49
CA GLU A 96 -11.22 -3.97 -7.20
C GLU A 96 -12.39 -4.18 -6.25
N GLY A 97 -12.13 -4.70 -5.05
CA GLY A 97 -13.15 -5.07 -4.07
C GLY A 97 -13.32 -4.12 -2.90
N LEU A 98 -12.41 -3.17 -2.65
CA LEU A 98 -12.45 -2.35 -1.45
C LEU A 98 -11.90 -0.94 -1.69
N VAL A 99 -12.60 0.05 -1.14
CA VAL A 99 -12.04 1.37 -0.86
C VAL A 99 -11.84 1.46 0.64
N LYS A 100 -10.59 1.69 1.06
CA LYS A 100 -10.25 1.87 2.47
C LYS A 100 -9.71 3.28 2.70
N VAL A 101 -10.08 3.86 3.83
CA VAL A 101 -9.74 5.22 4.22
C VAL A 101 -8.96 5.19 5.53
N ASN A 102 -7.79 5.80 5.53
CA ASN A 102 -6.92 5.93 6.69
C ASN A 102 -6.61 7.41 6.96
N ARG A 103 -6.42 7.80 8.22
CA ARG A 103 -5.90 9.16 8.53
C ARG A 103 -4.45 9.26 8.06
N LEU A 104 -4.06 10.38 7.44
CA LEU A 104 -2.66 10.60 7.03
C LEU A 104 -1.70 10.76 8.21
N THR A 105 -2.20 11.12 9.40
CA THR A 105 -1.38 11.41 10.59
C THR A 105 -0.79 10.15 11.23
N ASP A 106 -1.56 9.07 11.29
CA ASP A 106 -1.21 7.85 12.03
C ASP A 106 -1.59 6.56 11.28
N LEU A 107 -2.17 6.69 10.07
CA LEU A 107 -2.68 5.59 9.25
C LEU A 107 -3.78 4.77 9.94
N SER A 108 -4.40 5.28 11.00
CA SER A 108 -5.57 4.65 11.62
C SER A 108 -6.71 4.55 10.62
N GLU A 109 -7.33 3.38 10.54
CA GLU A 109 -8.49 3.17 9.68
C GLU A 109 -9.66 4.03 10.15
N VAL A 110 -10.34 4.65 9.19
CA VAL A 110 -11.51 5.51 9.41
C VAL A 110 -12.77 4.83 8.87
N ALA A 111 -12.67 4.23 7.69
CA ALA A 111 -13.76 3.53 7.04
C ALA A 111 -13.23 2.55 5.98
N ALA A 112 -14.04 1.54 5.68
CA ALA A 112 -13.81 0.61 4.58
C ALA A 112 -15.16 0.32 3.90
N VAL A 113 -15.19 0.35 2.58
CA VAL A 113 -16.40 0.08 1.78
C VAL A 113 -16.07 -0.96 0.73
N GLU A 114 -16.76 -2.11 0.80
CA GLU A 114 -16.64 -3.14 -0.21
C GLU A 114 -17.39 -2.74 -1.48
N ILE A 115 -16.70 -2.90 -2.61
CA ILE A 115 -17.26 -2.72 -3.95
C ILE A 115 -17.87 -4.07 -4.32
N THR A 116 -19.15 -4.08 -4.70
CA THR A 116 -19.86 -5.30 -5.12
C THR A 116 -19.64 -5.55 -6.61
#